data_AF-A0A8H4KP44-F1
#
_entry.id   AF-A0A8H4KP44-F1
#
_cell.length_a   1.000
_cell.length_b   1.000
_cell.length_c   1.000
_cell.angle_alpha   90.00
_cell.angle_beta   90.00
_cell.angle_gamma   90.00
#
_symmetry.space_group_name_H-M   'P 1'
#
loop_
_entity.id
_entity.type
_entity.pdbx_description
1 polymer ?
#
loop_
_entity_poly.entity_id
_entity_poly.type
_entity_poly.pdbx_seq_one_letter_code
_entity_poly.pdbx_strand_id
1 'polypeptide(L)'
;MDEEDPLANFAVADVSSDEADEVEATKSRRTGQSEEAWLVVQKEYKVKVENGDIYQKIKLPLGPDASKMDIQEVIHAVEEHYFFRRYNEARQLACNALQMPSEE
;
A
#
# COMPACT_ATOMS: atom_id res chain seq x y z
N MET A 1 -11.61 4.56 44.63
CA MET A 1 -11.04 4.54 43.28
C MET A 1 -11.47 3.21 42.73
N ASP A 2 -12.68 3.17 42.15
CA ASP A 2 -13.19 1.97 41.52
C ASP A 2 -12.34 1.73 40.27
N GLU A 3 -11.65 0.59 40.24
CA GLU A 3 -10.88 0.13 39.09
C GLU A 3 -11.89 -0.33 38.04
N GLU A 4 -12.22 0.54 37.10
CA GLU A 4 -12.99 0.18 35.91
C GLU A 4 -12.16 -0.79 35.06
N ASP A 5 -12.58 -2.05 35.04
CA ASP A 5 -11.98 -3.12 34.25
C ASP A 5 -12.14 -2.78 32.75
N PRO A 6 -11.04 -2.49 32.02
CA PRO A 6 -11.08 -2.07 30.62
C PRO A 6 -11.58 -3.17 29.67
N LEU A 7 -11.78 -4.39 30.17
CA LEU A 7 -12.37 -5.50 29.41
C LEU A 7 -13.91 -5.45 29.34
N ALA A 8 -14.58 -4.66 30.19
CA ALA A 8 -16.04 -4.52 30.17
C ALA A 8 -16.57 -3.73 28.97
N ASN A 9 -15.70 -3.06 28.21
CA ASN A 9 -16.10 -2.25 27.05
C ASN A 9 -16.17 -3.04 25.73
N PHE A 10 -15.82 -4.34 25.76
CA PHE A 10 -16.04 -5.26 24.65
C PHE A 10 -17.33 -6.06 24.89
N ALA A 11 -18.45 -5.36 24.95
CA ALA A 11 -19.75 -6.00 24.89
C ALA A 11 -19.92 -6.61 23.49
N VAL A 12 -19.53 -7.88 23.34
CA VAL A 12 -19.95 -8.71 22.21
C VAL A 12 -21.44 -8.96 22.44
N ALA A 13 -22.26 -8.07 21.90
CA ALA A 13 -23.70 -8.26 21.86
C ALA A 13 -23.99 -9.50 21.02
N ASP A 14 -24.27 -10.61 21.70
CA ASP A 14 -24.92 -11.79 21.15
C ASP A 14 -26.35 -11.39 20.75
N VAL A 15 -26.47 -10.72 19.61
CA VAL A 15 -27.76 -10.41 18.99
C VAL A 15 -28.22 -11.68 18.28
N SER A 16 -29.14 -12.37 18.96
CA SER A 16 -29.99 -13.41 18.40
C SER A 16 -30.54 -13.00 17.03
N SER A 17 -30.30 -13.86 16.05
CA SER A 17 -30.43 -13.68 14.60
C SER A 17 -31.87 -13.64 14.04
N ASP A 18 -32.88 -13.17 14.78
CA ASP A 18 -34.28 -13.32 14.33
C ASP A 18 -35.18 -12.20 14.89
N GLU A 19 -35.11 -10.98 14.31
CA GLU A 19 -36.08 -9.84 14.41
C GLU A 19 -35.39 -8.48 14.22
N ALA A 20 -34.54 -8.33 13.19
CA ALA A 20 -33.92 -7.03 12.86
C ALA A 20 -33.96 -6.71 11.36
N ASP A 21 -34.86 -7.34 10.60
CA ASP A 21 -34.81 -7.30 9.13
C ASP A 21 -35.57 -6.12 8.49
N GLU A 22 -36.30 -5.28 9.26
CA GLU A 22 -37.14 -4.23 8.64
C GLU A 22 -36.70 -2.77 8.86
N VAL A 23 -35.84 -2.45 9.84
CA VAL A 23 -35.50 -1.04 10.16
C VAL A 23 -34.09 -0.58 9.75
N GLU A 24 -33.21 -1.46 9.29
CA GLU A 24 -31.85 -1.08 8.86
C GLU A 24 -31.68 -0.82 7.35
N ALA A 25 -32.71 -1.07 6.53
CA ALA A 25 -32.62 -0.94 5.07
C ALA A 25 -32.35 0.51 4.56
N THR A 26 -32.47 1.53 5.40
CA THR A 26 -32.32 2.96 4.99
C THR A 26 -31.00 3.61 5.37
N LYS A 27 -30.14 2.97 6.15
CA LYS A 27 -28.73 3.39 6.29
C LYS A 27 -27.93 2.67 5.21
N SER A 28 -27.90 3.27 4.02
CA SER A 28 -27.10 2.83 2.87
C SER A 28 -25.82 2.13 3.32
N ARG A 29 -25.80 0.81 3.15
CA ARG A 29 -24.71 -0.08 3.55
C ARG A 29 -23.41 0.47 2.97
N ARG A 30 -22.61 1.15 3.79
CA ARG A 30 -21.43 1.94 3.38
C ARG A 30 -20.33 1.10 2.69
N THR A 31 -20.52 -0.22 2.68
CA THR A 31 -19.63 -1.27 2.19
C THR A 31 -20.37 -2.31 1.33
N GLY A 32 -21.57 -2.02 0.83
CA GLY A 32 -22.34 -2.95 0.01
C GLY A 32 -21.84 -3.07 -1.43
N GLN A 33 -20.64 -3.60 -1.67
CA GLN A 33 -20.36 -4.18 -2.99
C GLN A 33 -21.27 -5.39 -3.20
N SER A 34 -21.92 -5.46 -4.36
CA SER A 34 -22.63 -6.67 -4.77
C SER A 34 -21.63 -7.80 -5.03
N GLU A 35 -22.07 -9.05 -4.89
CA GLU A 35 -21.23 -10.23 -5.13
C GLU A 35 -20.68 -10.23 -6.57
N GLU A 36 -21.48 -9.81 -7.55
CA GLU A 36 -21.05 -9.66 -8.94
C GLU A 36 -19.89 -8.67 -9.09
N ALA A 37 -19.94 -7.53 -8.40
CA ALA A 37 -18.86 -6.55 -8.41
C ALA A 37 -17.59 -7.09 -7.73
N TRP A 38 -17.75 -7.87 -6.66
CA TRP A 38 -16.64 -8.53 -5.97
C TRP A 38 -15.99 -9.62 -6.84
N LEU A 39 -16.78 -10.42 -7.56
CA LEU A 39 -16.27 -11.45 -8.48
C LEU A 39 -15.47 -10.84 -9.64
N VAL A 40 -15.85 -9.66 -10.12
CA VAL A 40 -15.08 -8.92 -11.14
C VAL A 40 -13.72 -8.49 -10.56
N VAL A 41 -13.73 -7.85 -9.38
CA VAL A 41 -12.49 -7.42 -8.70
C VAL A 41 -11.60 -8.63 -8.40
N GLN A 42 -12.18 -9.75 -7.95
CA GLN A 42 -11.43 -10.97 -7.64
C GLN A 42 -10.75 -11.54 -8.90
N LYS A 43 -11.44 -11.57 -10.04
CA LYS A 43 -10.87 -12.03 -11.31
C LYS A 43 -9.76 -11.12 -11.82
N GLU A 44 -9.90 -9.81 -11.62
CA GLU A 44 -8.93 -8.82 -12.07
C GLU A 44 -7.77 -8.59 -11.09
N TYR A 45 -7.92 -9.03 -9.84
CA TYR A 45 -6.94 -8.82 -8.80
C TYR A 45 -5.62 -9.53 -9.12
N LYS A 46 -4.55 -8.74 -9.17
CA LYS A 46 -3.17 -9.24 -9.24
C LYS A 46 -2.46 -8.78 -7.98
N VAL A 47 -1.89 -9.74 -7.26
CA VAL A 47 -1.04 -9.44 -6.10
C VAL A 47 0.10 -8.53 -6.58
N LYS A 48 0.27 -7.41 -5.89
CA LYS A 48 1.42 -6.53 -6.13
C LYS A 48 2.66 -7.25 -5.60
N VAL A 49 3.49 -7.73 -6.52
CA VAL A 49 4.79 -8.31 -6.18
C VAL A 49 5.85 -7.24 -6.41
N GLU A 50 6.51 -6.82 -5.34
CA GLU A 50 7.64 -5.87 -5.41
C GLU A 50 8.95 -6.67 -5.53
N ASN A 51 9.43 -6.84 -6.76
CA ASN A 51 10.61 -7.63 -7.13
C ASN A 51 11.86 -6.77 -7.34
N GLY A 52 11.89 -5.54 -6.83
CA GLY A 52 12.99 -4.64 -7.15
C GLY A 52 12.77 -3.82 -8.42
N ASP A 53 11.52 -3.58 -8.79
CA ASP A 53 11.14 -2.89 -10.03
C ASP A 53 10.58 -1.48 -9.80
N ILE A 54 10.68 -0.95 -8.56
CA ILE A 54 10.22 0.42 -8.26
C ILE A 54 10.93 1.43 -9.16
N TYR A 55 12.21 1.21 -9.47
CA TYR A 55 13.00 2.07 -10.35
C TYR A 55 12.35 2.31 -11.74
N GLN A 56 11.55 1.36 -12.24
CA GLN A 56 10.91 1.47 -13.56
C GLN A 56 9.85 2.57 -13.63
N LYS A 57 9.30 2.97 -12.48
CA LYS A 57 8.26 4.01 -12.40
C LYS A 57 8.84 5.41 -12.25
N ILE A 58 10.12 5.50 -11.92
CA ILE A 58 10.80 6.76 -11.63
C ILE A 58 11.32 7.35 -12.93
N LYS A 59 11.01 8.62 -13.18
CA LYS A 59 11.56 9.37 -14.31
C LYS A 59 12.83 10.06 -13.85
N LEU A 60 13.97 9.53 -14.30
CA LEU A 60 15.29 10.13 -14.11
C LEU A 60 15.77 10.83 -15.38
N PRO A 61 16.58 11.90 -15.27
CA PRO A 61 16.99 12.55 -14.03
C PRO A 61 15.83 13.30 -13.36
N LEU A 62 15.88 13.42 -12.03
CA LEU A 62 14.90 14.23 -11.29
C LEU A 62 14.96 15.68 -11.75
N GLY A 63 13.80 16.31 -11.95
CA GLY A 63 13.70 17.73 -12.29
C GLY A 63 14.18 18.63 -11.14
N PRO A 64 14.50 19.90 -11.42
CA PRO A 64 14.89 20.87 -10.38
C PRO A 64 13.77 21.17 -9.38
N ASP A 65 12.54 20.83 -9.72
CA ASP A 65 11.30 20.94 -8.94
C ASP A 65 10.90 19.62 -8.25
N ALA A 66 11.80 18.63 -8.21
CA ALA A 66 11.52 17.34 -7.58
C ALA A 66 11.10 17.51 -6.12
N SER A 67 9.96 16.92 -5.79
CA SER A 67 9.42 16.93 -4.44
C SER A 67 10.20 15.97 -3.55
N LYS A 68 10.00 16.12 -2.24
CA LYS A 68 10.50 15.15 -1.25
C LYS A 68 10.06 13.72 -1.58
N MET A 69 8.86 13.55 -2.12
CA MET A 69 8.33 12.23 -2.46
C MET A 69 9.10 11.61 -3.62
N ASP A 70 9.39 12.39 -4.66
CA ASP A 70 10.17 11.93 -5.83
C ASP A 70 11.58 11.49 -5.41
N ILE A 71 12.20 12.24 -4.49
CA ILE A 71 13.52 11.90 -3.93
C ILE A 71 13.44 10.60 -3.11
N GLN A 72 12.40 10.44 -2.29
CA GLN A 72 12.22 9.20 -1.52
C GLN A 72 12.01 7.99 -2.41
N GLU A 73 11.27 8.11 -3.51
CA GLU A 73 11.11 6.99 -4.46
C GLU A 73 12.45 6.55 -5.03
N VAL A 74 13.35 7.48 -5.37
CA VAL A 74 14.71 7.14 -5.83
C VAL A 74 15.49 6.39 -4.76
N ILE A 75 15.44 6.84 -3.51
CA ILE A 75 16.14 6.17 -2.40
C ILE A 75 15.60 4.75 -2.21
N HIS A 76 14.27 4.60 -2.15
CA HIS A 76 13.64 3.28 -1.98
C HIS A 76 13.99 2.34 -3.14
N ALA A 77 14.05 2.84 -4.37
CA ALA A 77 14.46 2.01 -5.51
C ALA A 77 15.91 1.51 -5.39
N VAL A 78 16.85 2.35 -4.93
CA VAL A 78 18.23 1.93 -4.66
C VAL A 78 18.28 0.89 -3.52
N GLU A 79 17.54 1.11 -2.44
CA GLU A 79 17.44 0.17 -1.31
C GLU A 79 16.87 -1.18 -1.75
N GLU A 80 15.84 -1.19 -2.58
CA GLU A 80 15.22 -2.41 -3.11
C GLU A 80 16.26 -3.23 -3.90
N HIS A 81 17.03 -2.59 -4.80
CA HIS A 81 18.14 -3.25 -5.49
C HIS A 81 19.19 -3.81 -4.52
N TYR A 82 19.52 -3.08 -3.45
CA TYR A 82 20.44 -3.56 -2.41
C TYR A 82 19.91 -4.80 -1.68
N PHE A 83 18.61 -4.83 -1.32
CA PHE A 83 17.98 -5.99 -0.68
C PHE A 83 18.00 -7.23 -1.57
N PHE A 84 17.81 -7.06 -2.88
CA PHE A 84 17.92 -8.15 -3.87
C PHE A 84 19.38 -8.48 -4.25
N ARG A 85 20.38 -7.90 -3.57
CA ARG A 85 21.82 -8.07 -3.84
C ARG A 85 22.24 -7.69 -5.27
N ARG A 86 21.45 -6.82 -5.92
CA ARG A 86 21.69 -6.26 -7.26
C ARG A 86 22.47 -4.96 -7.15
N TYR A 87 23.72 -5.07 -6.68
CA TYR A 87 24.53 -3.91 -6.30
C TYR A 87 24.98 -3.06 -7.49
N ASN A 88 25.20 -3.69 -8.65
CA ASN A 88 25.60 -2.96 -9.86
C ASN A 88 24.46 -2.08 -10.36
N GLU A 89 23.24 -2.60 -10.36
CA GLU A 89 22.02 -1.89 -10.73
C GLU A 89 21.72 -0.77 -9.74
N ALA A 90 21.89 -1.01 -8.44
CA ALA A 90 21.79 0.03 -7.40
C ALA A 90 22.77 1.18 -7.66
N ARG A 91 24.03 0.86 -7.97
CA ARG A 91 25.06 1.86 -8.31
C ARG A 91 24.68 2.65 -9.55
N GLN A 92 24.29 1.98 -10.64
CA GLN A 92 23.89 2.63 -11.89
C GLN A 92 22.70 3.58 -11.67
N LEU A 93 21.70 3.15 -10.89
CA LEU A 93 20.55 3.98 -10.55
C LEU A 93 20.97 5.23 -9.77
N ALA A 94 21.85 5.10 -8.79
CA ALA A 94 22.39 6.22 -8.02
C ALA A 94 23.21 7.19 -8.89
N CYS A 95 24.07 6.66 -9.78
CA CYS A 95 24.82 7.48 -10.74
C CYS A 95 23.89 8.25 -11.67
N ASN A 96 22.85 7.60 -12.21
CA ASN A 96 21.86 8.24 -13.09
C ASN A 96 21.06 9.32 -12.35
N ALA A 97 20.68 9.08 -11.10
CA ALA A 97 19.96 10.05 -10.28
C ALA A 97 20.82 11.29 -9.95
N LEU A 98 22.11 11.07 -9.69
CA LEU A 98 23.07 12.13 -9.37
C LEU A 98 23.72 12.75 -10.62
N GLN A 99 23.39 12.25 -11.82
CA GLN A 99 24.04 12.63 -13.08
C GLN A 99 25.57 12.51 -13.04
N MET A 100 26.09 11.54 -12.27
CA MET A 100 27.53 11.27 -12.20
C MET A 100 27.97 10.42 -13.39
N PRO A 101 29.19 10.62 -13.91
CA PRO A 101 29.74 9.72 -14.91
C PRO A 101 29.81 8.30 -14.33
N SER A 102 29.28 7.32 -15.06
CA SER A 102 29.46 5.92 -14.70
C SER A 102 30.93 5.55 -14.93
N GLU A 103 31.68 5.32 -13.85
CA GLU A 103 32.99 4.67 -13.96
C GLU A 103 32.75 3.24 -14.46
N GLU A 104 33.25 2.95 -15.67
CA GLU A 104 33.38 1.62 -16.30
C GLU A 104 34.41 0.77 -15.58
#